data_AF-A0A3D1DG04-F1
#
_entry.id   AF-A0A3D1DG04-F1
#
_cell.length_a   1.000
_cell.length_b   1.000
_cell.length_c   1.000
_cell.angle_alpha   90.00
_cell.angle_beta   90.00
_cell.angle_gamma   90.00
#
_symmetry.space_group_name_H-M   'P 1'
#
loop_
_entity.id
_entity.type
_entity.pdbx_description
1 polymer ?
#
loop_
_entity_poly.entity_id
_entity_poly.type
_entity_poly.pdbx_seq_one_letter_code
_entity_poly.pdbx_strand_id
1 'polypeptide(L)'
;MRGRCGVGLAQHDTRFEVPALAGRRFLGRVAMTMRFESGEYDRREFMASTAALGTGALGLAGRSVLAEAPSDSSQVVTGKNAKLVVHKSGIPVLETPSALLDSRITPLDVLFVRNNQPLQKAATLKPFPLKGWKIALTGMVDKPRRFDAEMLAGMDQV
;
A
#
# COMPACT_ATOMS: atom_id res chain seq x y z
N MET A 1 -4.35 -40.78 -40.09
CA MET A 1 -5.79 -40.48 -39.91
C MET A 1 -5.94 -39.51 -38.74
N ARG A 2 -6.74 -38.45 -38.94
CA ARG A 2 -7.53 -37.63 -37.99
C ARG A 2 -7.23 -37.89 -36.49
N GLY A 3 -6.82 -36.96 -35.63
CA GLY A 3 -7.18 -35.55 -35.52
C GLY A 3 -7.95 -35.35 -34.20
N ARG A 4 -7.45 -34.52 -33.28
CA ARG A 4 -8.16 -33.53 -32.44
C ARG A 4 -7.32 -33.10 -31.24
N CYS A 5 -6.90 -31.83 -31.27
CA CYS A 5 -6.63 -31.05 -30.07
C CYS A 5 -7.91 -30.99 -29.22
N GLY A 6 -7.77 -31.27 -27.93
CA GLY A 6 -8.78 -31.00 -26.91
C GLY A 6 -8.10 -30.45 -25.68
N VAL A 7 -8.01 -29.13 -25.60
CA VAL A 7 -7.55 -28.40 -24.41
C VAL A 7 -8.59 -28.65 -23.32
N GLY A 8 -8.24 -29.50 -22.35
CA GLY A 8 -9.04 -29.73 -21.16
C GLY A 8 -8.98 -28.50 -20.27
N LEU A 9 -9.93 -27.58 -20.43
CA LEU A 9 -10.21 -26.55 -19.45
C LEU A 9 -10.77 -27.25 -18.20
N ALA A 10 -9.94 -27.30 -17.15
CA ALA A 10 -10.35 -27.69 -15.82
C ALA A 10 -11.52 -26.78 -15.38
N GLN A 11 -12.72 -27.34 -15.37
CA GLN A 11 -13.86 -26.71 -14.71
C GLN A 11 -13.58 -26.74 -13.21
N HIS A 12 -13.16 -25.60 -12.67
CA HIS A 12 -13.15 -25.39 -11.23
C HIS A 12 -14.61 -25.32 -10.76
N ASP A 13 -15.09 -26.46 -10.26
CA ASP A 13 -16.34 -26.60 -9.52
C ASP A 13 -16.23 -25.79 -8.22
N THR A 14 -16.56 -24.50 -8.26
CA THR A 14 -16.73 -23.70 -7.03
C THR A 14 -18.12 -23.95 -6.48
N ARG A 15 -18.27 -25.07 -5.76
CA ARG A 15 -19.41 -25.33 -4.89
C ARG A 15 -19.42 -24.28 -3.78
N PHE A 16 -20.35 -23.35 -3.87
CA PHE A 16 -20.66 -22.43 -2.77
C PHE A 16 -21.74 -23.10 -1.91
N GLU A 17 -21.36 -23.62 -0.74
CA GLU A 17 -22.32 -24.11 0.24
C GLU A 17 -22.91 -22.92 1.00
N VAL A 18 -24.20 -22.67 0.81
CA VAL A 18 -24.97 -21.73 1.61
C VAL A 18 -25.63 -22.53 2.75
N PRO A 19 -25.51 -22.13 4.02
CA PRO A 19 -26.16 -22.85 5.11
C PRO A 19 -27.68 -22.77 4.94
N ALA A 20 -28.31 -23.94 4.85
CA ALA A 20 -29.74 -24.08 4.72
C ALA A 20 -30.44 -23.54 5.99
N LEU A 21 -31.14 -22.42 5.84
CA LEU A 21 -32.19 -22.02 6.77
C LEU A 21 -33.29 -23.07 6.69
N ALA A 22 -33.58 -23.66 7.85
CA ALA A 22 -34.45 -24.80 8.02
C ALA A 22 -35.84 -24.60 7.39
N GLY A 23 -36.27 -25.61 6.63
CA GLY A 23 -37.68 -25.95 6.49
C GLY A 23 -38.35 -25.55 5.18
N ARG A 24 -38.25 -26.43 4.17
CA ARG A 24 -39.40 -27.04 3.45
C ARG A 24 -38.89 -27.86 2.27
N ARG A 25 -39.31 -29.12 2.20
CA ARG A 25 -39.05 -30.02 1.06
C ARG A 25 -39.80 -29.50 -0.17
N PHE A 26 -39.07 -29.05 -1.18
CA PHE A 26 -39.63 -28.84 -2.53
C PHE A 26 -39.02 -29.87 -3.47
N LEU A 27 -39.84 -30.87 -3.81
CA LEU A 27 -39.66 -31.74 -4.97
C LEU A 27 -39.93 -30.89 -6.22
N GLY A 28 -38.93 -30.74 -7.10
CA GLY A 28 -39.14 -30.10 -8.39
C GLY A 28 -37.84 -29.76 -9.09
N ARG A 29 -37.53 -30.48 -10.16
CA ARG A 29 -36.44 -30.16 -11.07
C ARG A 29 -36.89 -29.00 -11.96
N VAL A 30 -36.53 -27.76 -11.60
CA VAL A 30 -36.75 -26.59 -12.46
C VAL A 30 -35.41 -26.20 -13.06
N ALA A 31 -35.23 -26.51 -14.34
CA ALA A 31 -34.14 -25.98 -15.14
C ALA A 31 -34.41 -24.49 -15.38
N MET A 32 -33.75 -23.62 -14.61
CA MET A 32 -33.83 -22.17 -14.79
C MET A 32 -32.76 -21.75 -15.80
N THR A 33 -33.09 -21.72 -17.09
CA THR A 33 -32.31 -21.01 -18.10
C THR A 33 -32.50 -19.51 -17.90
N MET A 34 -31.73 -18.90 -16.99
CA MET A 34 -31.62 -17.45 -16.97
C MET A 34 -30.67 -17.01 -18.08
N ARG A 35 -31.23 -16.46 -19.15
CA ARG A 35 -30.48 -15.58 -20.04
C ARG A 35 -30.21 -14.30 -19.27
N PHE A 36 -28.95 -14.04 -18.96
CA PHE A 36 -28.54 -12.71 -18.49
C PHE A 36 -28.65 -11.76 -19.68
N GLU A 37 -29.71 -10.96 -19.71
CA GLU A 37 -29.74 -9.75 -20.52
C GLU A 37 -28.79 -8.73 -19.87
N SER A 38 -27.84 -8.21 -20.65
CA SER A 38 -27.02 -7.08 -20.26
C SER A 38 -27.89 -5.82 -20.30
N GLY A 39 -28.60 -5.54 -19.22
CA GLY A 39 -29.22 -4.24 -19.02
C GLY A 39 -28.13 -3.18 -19.08
N GLU A 40 -28.20 -2.28 -20.05
CA GLU A 40 -27.32 -1.11 -20.12
C GLU A 40 -27.53 -0.27 -18.87
N TYR A 41 -26.57 -0.32 -17.94
CA TYR A 41 -26.55 0.56 -16.80
C TYR A 41 -26.17 1.97 -17.26
N ASP A 42 -27.09 2.93 -17.19
CA ASP A 42 -26.76 4.33 -17.43
C ASP A 42 -25.88 4.86 -16.29
N ARG A 43 -24.59 4.99 -16.61
CA ARG A 43 -23.58 5.52 -15.69
C ARG A 43 -23.95 6.92 -15.18
N ARG A 44 -24.65 7.74 -15.96
CA ARG A 44 -25.04 9.10 -15.55
C ARG A 44 -26.15 9.06 -14.51
N GLU A 45 -27.14 8.19 -14.70
CA GLU A 45 -28.21 7.97 -13.73
C GLU A 45 -27.66 7.39 -12.42
N PHE A 46 -26.73 6.43 -12.52
CA PHE A 46 -26.04 5.89 -11.35
C PHE A 46 -25.22 6.97 -10.61
N MET A 47 -24.42 7.78 -11.32
CA MET A 47 -23.66 8.87 -10.70
C MET A 47 -24.57 9.95 -10.11
N ALA A 48 -25.68 10.28 -10.78
CA ALA A 48 -26.67 11.23 -10.28
C ALA A 48 -27.38 10.71 -9.01
N SER A 49 -27.77 9.44 -8.99
CA SER A 49 -28.37 8.81 -7.81
C SER A 49 -27.38 8.75 -6.63
N THR A 50 -26.10 8.49 -6.90
CA THR A 50 -25.05 8.48 -5.88
C THR A 50 -24.76 9.88 -5.35
N ALA A 51 -24.81 10.91 -6.19
CA ALA A 51 -24.65 12.31 -5.80
C ALA A 51 -25.84 12.84 -4.96
N ALA A 52 -27.06 12.41 -5.27
CA ALA A 52 -28.27 12.76 -4.51
C ALA A 52 -28.30 12.08 -3.13
N LEU A 53 -27.83 10.84 -3.02
CA LEU A 53 -27.66 10.15 -1.74
C LEU A 53 -26.46 10.67 -0.95
N GLY A 54 -25.41 11.13 -1.63
CA GLY A 54 -24.23 11.74 -1.00
C GLY A 54 -24.53 13.07 -0.32
N THR A 55 -25.35 13.93 -0.92
CA THR A 55 -25.72 15.24 -0.33
C THR A 55 -26.79 15.14 0.76
N GLY A 56 -27.71 14.16 0.67
CA GLY A 56 -28.76 13.96 1.68
C GLY A 56 -28.34 13.15 2.92
N ALA A 57 -27.46 12.16 2.77
CA ALA A 57 -27.01 11.31 3.88
C ALA A 57 -25.94 11.97 4.77
N LEU A 58 -25.23 12.98 4.26
CA LEU A 58 -24.25 13.76 5.03
C LEU A 58 -24.89 14.78 5.99
N GLY A 59 -26.20 15.06 5.86
CA GLY A 59 -26.90 16.08 6.65
C GLY A 59 -27.45 15.63 8.01
N LEU A 60 -27.57 14.32 8.28
CA LEU A 60 -28.20 13.80 9.51
C LEU A 60 -27.41 12.72 10.26
N ALA A 61 -26.24 12.31 9.76
CA ALA A 61 -25.28 11.53 10.53
C ALA A 61 -24.27 12.50 11.17
N GLY A 62 -24.62 13.00 12.35
CA GLY A 62 -23.74 13.75 13.28
C GLY A 62 -22.59 12.90 13.83
N ARG A 63 -21.83 12.29 12.94
CA ARG A 63 -20.52 11.72 13.18
C ARG A 63 -19.66 12.20 12.04
N SER A 64 -18.95 13.27 12.35
CA SER A 64 -17.72 13.64 11.70
C SER A 64 -16.88 12.37 11.44
N VAL A 65 -16.98 11.82 10.24
CA VAL A 65 -15.85 11.12 9.64
C VAL A 65 -14.86 12.24 9.34
N LEU A 66 -14.24 12.76 10.41
CA LEU A 66 -13.09 13.63 10.26
C LEU A 66 -12.11 12.79 9.49
N ALA A 67 -11.74 13.24 8.29
CA ALA A 67 -10.52 12.78 7.67
C ALA A 67 -9.45 12.81 8.78
N GLU A 68 -8.82 11.66 9.03
CA GLU A 68 -7.76 11.56 10.02
C GLU A 68 -6.81 12.72 9.79
N ALA A 69 -6.58 13.52 10.84
CA ALA A 69 -5.81 14.74 10.72
C ALA A 69 -4.48 14.40 10.02
N PRO A 70 -4.04 15.20 9.02
CA PRO A 70 -2.84 14.89 8.27
C PRO A 70 -1.71 14.66 9.26
N SER A 71 -1.20 13.43 9.30
CA SER A 71 -0.22 13.04 10.30
C SER A 71 1.00 13.94 10.14
N ASP A 72 1.39 14.59 11.23
CA ASP A 72 2.57 15.44 11.27
C ASP A 72 3.82 14.58 11.00
N SER A 73 4.51 14.86 9.90
CA SER A 73 5.69 14.10 9.48
C SER A 73 6.84 14.14 10.48
N SER A 74 6.90 15.16 11.35
CA SER A 74 7.87 15.24 12.45
C SER A 74 7.61 14.21 13.56
N GLN A 75 6.37 13.74 13.70
CA GLN A 75 5.98 12.65 14.60
C GLN A 75 6.31 11.27 14.02
N VAL A 76 6.34 11.14 12.68
CA VAL A 76 6.70 9.90 11.99
C VAL A 76 8.22 9.70 11.95
N VAL A 77 8.97 10.76 11.65
CA VAL A 77 10.44 10.76 11.66
C VAL A 77 10.94 11.99 12.41
N THR A 78 11.57 11.76 13.57
CA THR A 78 12.01 12.85 14.44
C THR A 78 13.03 13.76 13.74
N GLY A 79 12.72 15.06 13.67
CA GLY A 79 13.55 16.10 13.07
C GLY A 79 13.15 16.51 11.66
N LYS A 80 12.18 15.82 11.03
CA LYS A 80 11.63 16.25 9.74
C LYS A 80 10.77 17.50 9.87
N ASN A 81 10.68 18.24 8.77
CA ASN A 81 9.70 19.31 8.59
C ASN A 81 8.28 18.72 8.73
N ALA A 82 7.39 19.37 9.48
CA ALA A 82 6.02 18.92 9.75
C ALA A 82 5.08 19.00 8.52
N LYS A 83 5.51 19.67 7.44
CA LYS A 83 4.71 19.91 6.24
C LYS A 83 4.91 18.86 5.14
N LEU A 84 5.61 17.75 5.41
CA LEU A 84 5.76 16.68 4.43
C LEU A 84 4.46 15.87 4.33
N VAL A 85 4.21 15.33 3.14
CA VAL A 85 3.05 14.46 2.93
C VAL A 85 3.40 13.07 3.46
N VAL A 86 2.63 12.59 4.43
CA VAL A 86 2.80 11.23 4.97
C VAL A 86 1.94 10.26 4.16
N HIS A 87 2.60 9.36 3.43
CA HIS A 87 1.93 8.26 2.72
C HIS A 87 1.73 7.04 3.61
N LYS A 88 2.69 6.80 4.52
CA LYS A 88 2.65 5.68 5.47
C LYS A 88 3.48 6.00 6.72
N SER A 89 2.91 5.73 7.89
CA SER A 89 3.55 6.00 9.19
C SER A 89 4.31 4.79 9.76
N GLY A 90 3.71 3.58 9.75
CA GLY A 90 4.31 2.39 10.38
C GLY A 90 5.62 1.91 9.73
N ILE A 91 5.74 2.06 8.42
CA ILE A 91 7.02 2.01 7.69
C ILE A 91 7.11 3.38 7.01
N PRO A 92 7.94 4.30 7.53
CA PRO A 92 7.90 5.69 7.09
C PRO A 92 8.06 5.86 5.58
N VAL A 93 7.06 6.47 4.95
CA VAL A 93 7.09 6.93 3.56
C VAL A 93 6.55 8.36 3.55
N LEU A 94 7.42 9.31 3.23
CA LEU A 94 7.18 10.75 3.26
C LEU A 94 7.55 11.34 1.90
N GLU A 95 6.71 12.22 1.39
CA GLU A 95 6.96 12.99 0.17
C GLU A 95 7.20 14.46 0.50
N THR A 96 8.12 15.07 -0.24
CA THR A 96 8.38 16.51 -0.20
C THR A 96 7.45 17.24 -1.18
N PRO A 97 6.52 18.10 -0.70
CA PRO A 97 5.74 18.94 -1.58
C PRO A 97 6.63 19.81 -2.48
N SER A 98 6.21 20.03 -3.73
CA SER A 98 6.96 20.87 -4.68
C SER A 98 7.26 22.28 -4.16
N ALA A 99 6.37 22.84 -3.35
CA ALA A 99 6.55 24.15 -2.71
C ALA A 99 7.74 24.21 -1.72
N LEU A 100 8.23 23.06 -1.23
CA LEU A 100 9.40 22.97 -0.34
C LEU A 100 10.69 22.57 -1.09
N LEU A 101 10.63 22.39 -2.42
CA LEU A 101 11.76 22.05 -3.27
C LEU A 101 12.34 23.30 -3.96
N ASP A 102 12.63 24.33 -3.16
CA ASP A 102 13.16 25.63 -3.62
C ASP A 102 14.70 25.71 -3.63
N SER A 103 15.34 24.90 -2.78
CA SER A 103 16.80 24.83 -2.63
C SER A 103 17.49 24.02 -3.74
N ARG A 104 18.73 24.42 -4.09
CA ARG A 104 19.60 23.65 -5.00
C ARG A 104 20.01 22.30 -4.40
N ILE A 105 20.25 22.26 -3.10
CA ILE A 105 20.55 21.05 -2.33
C ILE A 105 19.47 20.93 -1.26
N THR A 106 18.65 19.89 -1.36
CA THR A 106 17.52 19.68 -0.45
C THR A 106 18.00 19.45 0.99
N PRO A 107 17.59 20.31 1.96
CA PRO A 107 17.88 20.10 3.37
C PRO A 107 17.37 18.76 3.90
N LEU A 108 18.07 18.19 4.88
CA LEU A 108 17.75 16.86 5.39
C LEU A 108 16.36 16.76 6.05
N ASP A 109 15.88 17.84 6.66
CA ASP A 109 14.55 17.93 7.27
C ASP A 109 13.42 17.95 6.23
N VAL A 110 13.73 18.37 5.01
CA VAL A 110 12.79 18.46 3.88
C VAL A 110 12.93 17.27 2.91
N LEU A 111 14.07 16.58 2.90
CA LEU A 111 14.32 15.42 2.04
C LEU A 111 13.26 14.33 2.24
N PHE A 112 12.76 13.76 1.14
CA PHE A 112 11.76 12.69 1.19
C PHE A 112 12.29 11.43 1.91
N VAL A 113 11.37 10.56 2.36
CA VAL A 113 11.73 9.28 3.01
C VAL A 113 10.98 8.16 2.32
N ARG A 114 11.67 7.08 1.98
CA ARG A 114 11.04 5.91 1.37
C ARG A 114 11.66 4.63 1.93
N ASN A 115 10.97 4.04 2.90
CA ASN A 115 11.38 2.76 3.48
C ASN A 115 10.52 1.62 2.95
N ASN A 116 11.16 0.49 2.64
CA ASN A 116 10.48 -0.77 2.33
C ASN A 116 10.19 -1.60 3.58
N GLN A 117 11.10 -1.52 4.55
CA GLN A 117 11.10 -2.33 5.75
C GLN A 117 11.36 -1.43 6.97
N PRO A 118 10.82 -1.80 8.14
CA PRO A 118 11.11 -1.07 9.36
C PRO A 118 12.55 -1.36 9.81
N LEU A 119 13.27 -0.31 10.23
CA LEU A 119 14.51 -0.43 10.99
C LEU A 119 14.28 0.24 12.35
N GLN A 120 14.39 -0.55 13.42
CA GLN A 120 14.14 -0.03 14.76
C GLN A 120 15.13 1.07 15.13
N LYS A 121 14.63 2.11 15.82
CA LYS A 121 15.42 3.27 16.29
C LYS A 121 16.04 4.12 15.17
N ALA A 122 15.66 3.91 13.91
CA ALA A 122 16.18 4.65 12.76
C ALA A 122 15.22 5.73 12.23
N ALA A 123 14.04 5.89 12.80
CA ALA A 123 13.06 6.91 12.41
C ALA A 123 13.42 8.31 12.98
N THR A 124 14.62 8.79 12.70
CA THR A 124 15.14 10.07 13.15
C THR A 124 16.20 10.61 12.19
N LEU A 125 16.43 11.92 12.20
CA LEU A 125 17.57 12.54 11.51
C LEU A 125 18.90 12.40 12.25
N LYS A 126 18.89 11.92 13.49
CA LYS A 126 20.14 11.66 14.22
C LYS A 126 20.93 10.55 13.51
N PRO A 127 22.25 10.74 13.29
CA PRO A 127 23.08 9.72 12.67
C PRO A 127 23.01 8.39 13.44
N PHE A 128 22.99 7.28 12.71
CA PHE A 128 23.11 5.96 13.31
C PHE A 128 24.58 5.70 13.69
N PRO A 129 24.87 5.12 14.87
CA PRO A 129 26.25 4.89 15.30
C PRO A 129 26.97 3.89 14.38
N LEU A 130 28.18 4.24 13.94
CA LEU A 130 29.04 3.38 13.12
C LEU A 130 29.73 2.28 13.95
N LYS A 131 29.98 2.55 15.23
CA LYS A 131 30.68 1.64 16.13
C LYS A 131 29.91 0.31 16.27
N GLY A 132 30.58 -0.79 15.95
CA GLY A 132 30.01 -2.13 15.99
C GLY A 132 29.10 -2.49 14.82
N TRP A 133 28.90 -1.58 13.85
CA TRP A 133 28.19 -1.90 12.61
C TRP A 133 29.12 -2.63 11.65
N LYS A 134 28.90 -3.93 11.45
CA LYS A 134 29.74 -4.75 10.55
C LYS A 134 29.21 -4.77 9.14
N ILE A 135 30.08 -4.47 8.19
CA ILE A 135 29.83 -4.58 6.76
C ILE A 135 30.51 -5.85 6.24
N ALA A 136 29.78 -6.64 5.45
CA ALA A 136 30.29 -7.86 4.85
C ALA A 136 30.43 -7.67 3.33
N LEU A 137 31.66 -7.79 2.83
CA LEU A 137 31.98 -7.85 1.41
C LEU A 137 32.06 -9.32 0.99
N THR A 138 31.10 -9.77 0.20
CA THR A 138 30.93 -11.19 -0.21
C THR A 138 30.53 -11.28 -1.69
N GLY A 139 30.38 -12.50 -2.21
CA GLY A 139 30.04 -12.75 -3.62
C GLY A 139 31.26 -13.16 -4.45
N MET A 140 31.33 -12.71 -5.70
CA MET A 140 32.45 -12.99 -6.61
C MET A 140 33.60 -12.01 -6.36
N VAL A 141 34.24 -12.17 -5.20
CA VAL A 141 35.43 -11.42 -4.80
C VAL A 141 36.55 -12.42 -4.51
N ASP A 142 37.80 -12.01 -4.72
CA ASP A 142 38.98 -12.85 -4.46
C ASP A 142 39.04 -13.31 -2.99
N LYS A 143 38.77 -12.37 -2.07
CA LYS A 143 38.85 -12.56 -0.62
C LYS A 143 37.65 -11.87 0.03
N PRO A 144 36.60 -12.61 0.43
CA PRO A 144 35.52 -12.09 1.24
C PRO A 144 36.05 -11.49 2.55
N ARG A 145 35.47 -10.36 2.98
CA ARG A 145 35.92 -9.64 4.18
C ARG A 145 34.75 -9.14 5.00
N ARG A 146 34.99 -8.96 6.30
CA ARG A 146 34.11 -8.23 7.21
C ARG A 146 34.92 -7.15 7.90
N PHE A 147 34.37 -5.96 7.98
CA PHE A 147 35.01 -4.82 8.63
C PHE A 147 33.95 -3.95 9.32
N ASP A 148 34.37 -3.22 10.35
CA ASP A 148 33.51 -2.27 11.05
C ASP A 148 33.35 -1.00 10.22
N ALA A 149 32.14 -0.43 10.18
CA ALA A 149 31.84 0.77 9.41
C ALA A 149 32.68 1.98 9.85
N GLU A 150 33.13 2.00 11.11
CA GLU A 150 34.06 3.00 11.64
C GLU A 150 35.38 3.07 10.86
N MET A 151 35.85 1.94 10.29
CA MET A 151 37.04 1.91 9.44
C MET A 151 36.89 2.79 8.20
N LEU A 152 35.66 2.92 7.66
CA LEU A 152 35.40 3.71 6.45
C LEU A 152 35.63 5.20 6.67
N ALA A 153 35.44 5.71 7.89
CA ALA A 153 35.64 7.12 8.20
C ALA A 153 37.13 7.55 8.11
N GLY A 154 38.06 6.59 8.22
CA GLY A 154 39.50 6.82 8.08
C GLY A 154 40.04 6.64 6.65
N MET A 155 39.18 6.32 5.68
CA MET A 155 39.55 6.20 4.26
C MET A 155 39.38 7.54 3.54
N ASP A 156 39.98 7.68 2.36
CA ASP A 156 39.73 8.82 1.48
C ASP A 156 38.22 8.94 1.16
N GLN A 157 37.65 10.11 1.42
CA GLN A 157 36.24 10.41 1.18
C GLN A 157 36.07 11.13 -0.17
N VAL A 158 35.00 10.79 -0.87
CA VAL A 158 34.59 11.41 -2.14
C VAL A 158 33.31 12.19 -1.99
#